data_AF-A0A3P7IRD9-F1
#
_entry.id   AF-A0A3P7IRD9-F1
#
_cell.length_a   1.000
_cell.length_b   1.000
_cell.length_c   1.000
_cell.angle_alpha   90.00
_cell.angle_beta   90.00
_cell.angle_gamma   90.00
#
_symmetry.space_group_name_H-M   'P 1'
#
loop_
_entity.id
_entity.type
_entity.pdbx_description
1 polymer ?
#
loop_
_entity_poly.entity_id
_entity_poly.type
_entity_poly.pdbx_seq_one_letter_code
_entity_poly.pdbx_strand_id
1 'polypeptide(L)'
;MTSLYSTILPLCISIIRISSQSQWTSGQYPDLRGPTVGQCAAVLPRNKQHMYICDPDRILNNSQAMSLNRQLHDLAIGTPCHCQRRSQCTTGMPGTETEGFHGFVVSVAIVQNLQMQIHSPSEAQLTERAEAFCRALEGRWALGDCGNSVIVFVWEHYKKVRTQNNDEQNNKQLWD
;
A
#
# COMPACT_ATOMS: atom_id res chain seq x y z
N MET A 1 -60.64 16.78 21.61
CA MET A 1 -59.96 17.02 20.31
C MET A 1 -58.50 17.27 20.61
N THR A 2 -57.67 16.23 20.46
CA THR A 2 -56.27 16.18 20.87
C THR A 2 -55.37 16.79 19.79
N SER A 3 -54.54 17.74 20.23
CA SER A 3 -53.48 18.38 19.44
C SER A 3 -52.43 17.34 19.07
N LEU A 4 -52.19 17.17 17.78
CA LEU A 4 -51.13 16.36 17.20
C LEU A 4 -50.32 17.26 16.25
N TYR A 5 -49.05 16.91 16.05
CA TYR A 5 -48.04 17.59 15.23
C TYR A 5 -47.17 18.64 15.96
N SER A 6 -46.57 18.22 17.07
CA SER A 6 -45.35 18.84 17.63
C SER A 6 -44.22 17.80 17.65
N THR A 7 -43.74 17.38 16.48
CA THR A 7 -42.46 16.68 16.31
C THR A 7 -42.07 16.61 14.83
N ILE A 8 -41.64 17.74 14.26
CA ILE A 8 -40.79 17.69 13.07
C ILE A 8 -39.48 18.38 13.44
N LEU A 9 -38.51 17.52 13.76
CA LEU A 9 -37.10 17.62 13.39
C LEU A 9 -36.53 19.03 13.18
N PRO A 10 -35.48 19.35 13.94
CA PRO A 10 -34.22 19.51 13.26
C PRO A 10 -33.27 18.42 13.75
N LEU A 11 -33.31 17.30 13.02
CA LEU A 11 -32.14 16.44 12.82
C LEU A 11 -31.14 17.22 11.95
N CYS A 12 -30.71 18.37 12.45
CA CYS A 12 -29.65 19.20 11.91
C CYS A 12 -28.44 19.10 12.84
N ILE A 13 -28.16 17.89 13.33
CA ILE A 13 -26.77 17.52 13.59
C ILE A 13 -26.18 17.35 12.20
N SER A 14 -25.75 18.47 11.63
CA SER A 14 -24.81 18.51 10.53
C SER A 14 -23.72 17.50 10.89
N ILE A 15 -23.74 16.35 10.24
CA ILE A 15 -22.60 15.45 10.24
C ILE A 15 -21.55 16.26 9.50
N ILE A 16 -20.77 17.05 10.26
CA ILE A 16 -19.48 17.49 9.83
C ILE A 16 -18.74 16.18 9.62
N ARG A 17 -18.75 15.66 8.38
CA ARG A 17 -17.69 14.81 7.93
C ARG A 17 -16.48 15.73 7.98
N ILE A 18 -15.84 15.78 9.14
CA ILE A 18 -14.42 16.05 9.18
C ILE A 18 -13.90 14.89 8.33
N SER A 19 -13.63 15.18 7.06
CA SER A 19 -12.74 14.39 6.25
C SER A 19 -11.40 14.45 6.98
N SER A 20 -11.29 13.64 8.02
CA SER A 20 -10.03 13.30 8.64
C SER A 20 -9.29 12.63 7.51
N GLN A 21 -8.47 13.41 6.80
CA GLN A 21 -7.44 12.84 5.95
C GLN A 21 -6.74 11.80 6.80
N SER A 22 -6.83 10.54 6.40
CA SER A 22 -6.24 9.45 7.15
C SER A 22 -4.74 9.74 7.24
N GLN A 23 -4.27 10.04 8.45
CA GLN A 23 -2.85 10.17 8.71
C GLN A 23 -2.34 8.79 9.06
N TRP A 24 -1.70 8.12 8.11
CA TRP A 24 -1.26 6.75 8.29
C TRP A 24 -0.02 6.66 9.19
N THR A 25 -0.07 5.75 10.16
CA THR A 25 1.14 5.16 10.74
C THR A 25 1.49 3.90 9.98
N SER A 26 2.76 3.48 10.02
CA SER A 26 3.17 2.22 9.40
C SER A 26 2.39 1.03 9.97
N GLY A 27 2.07 1.02 11.26
CA GLY A 27 1.31 -0.07 11.89
C GLY A 27 -0.16 -0.15 11.45
N GLN A 28 -0.79 1.00 11.15
CA GLN A 28 -2.19 1.06 10.70
C GLN A 28 -2.35 0.86 9.19
N TYR A 29 -1.29 1.14 8.42
CA TYR A 29 -1.35 1.00 6.97
C TYR A 29 -1.61 -0.47 6.58
N PRO A 30 -2.49 -0.74 5.60
CA PRO A 30 -2.91 -2.10 5.31
C PRO A 30 -1.76 -3.02 4.90
N ASP A 31 -1.97 -4.30 5.18
CA ASP A 31 -1.05 -5.37 4.86
C ASP A 31 -1.45 -6.01 3.53
N LEU A 32 -0.57 -5.91 2.54
CA LEU A 32 -0.79 -6.43 1.19
C LEU A 32 -0.86 -7.96 1.16
N ARG A 33 -0.25 -8.63 2.15
CA ARG A 33 -0.26 -10.10 2.28
C ARG A 33 -1.08 -10.59 3.48
N GLY A 34 -1.63 -9.67 4.26
CA GLY A 34 -2.35 -9.94 5.49
C GLY A 34 -3.88 -9.82 5.36
N PRO A 35 -4.58 -9.92 6.51
CA PRO A 35 -6.05 -9.88 6.55
C PRO A 35 -6.63 -8.53 6.14
N THR A 36 -5.83 -7.45 6.15
CA THR A 36 -6.27 -6.10 5.80
C THR A 36 -6.12 -5.76 4.33
N VAL A 37 -5.67 -6.69 3.46
CA VAL A 37 -5.51 -6.48 2.00
C VAL A 37 -6.77 -5.93 1.32
N GLY A 38 -7.96 -6.23 1.84
CA GLY A 38 -9.22 -5.69 1.32
C GLY A 38 -9.37 -4.17 1.45
N GLN A 39 -8.53 -3.52 2.24
CA GLN A 39 -8.49 -2.06 2.41
C GLN A 39 -7.59 -1.39 1.38
N CYS A 40 -6.75 -2.13 0.66
CA CYS A 40 -5.76 -1.60 -0.28
C CYS A 40 -6.36 -1.03 -1.57
N ALA A 41 -7.55 -1.45 -1.99
CA ALA A 41 -8.20 -0.88 -3.18
C ALA A 41 -9.71 -1.11 -3.13
N ALA A 42 -10.46 -0.24 -3.82
CA ALA A 42 -11.90 -0.41 -3.99
C ALA A 42 -12.25 -1.59 -4.91
N VAL A 43 -11.38 -1.91 -5.88
CA VAL A 43 -11.53 -3.03 -6.80
C VAL A 43 -10.32 -3.94 -6.66
N LEU A 44 -10.58 -5.20 -6.28
CA LEU A 44 -9.55 -6.20 -6.09
C LEU A 44 -9.44 -7.12 -7.32
N PRO A 45 -8.24 -7.65 -7.63
CA PRO A 45 -8.10 -8.74 -8.58
C PRO A 45 -8.90 -9.95 -8.10
N ARG A 46 -9.28 -10.84 -9.03
CA ARG A 46 -10.03 -12.07 -8.72
C ARG A 46 -9.32 -12.92 -7.66
N ASN A 47 -8.00 -13.04 -7.76
CA ASN A 47 -7.15 -13.59 -6.71
C ASN A 47 -6.46 -12.45 -5.95
N LYS A 48 -6.80 -12.27 -4.67
CA LYS A 48 -6.20 -11.25 -3.79
C LYS A 48 -4.69 -11.46 -3.58
N GLN A 49 -4.17 -12.67 -3.80
CA GLN A 49 -2.72 -12.93 -3.74
C GLN A 49 -1.95 -12.28 -4.89
N HIS A 50 -2.64 -11.84 -5.95
CA HIS A 50 -2.04 -11.08 -7.06
C HIS A 50 -2.23 -9.56 -6.87
N MET A 51 -2.38 -9.11 -5.61
CA MET A 51 -2.39 -7.69 -5.28
C MET A 51 -0.94 -7.21 -5.10
N TYR A 52 -0.56 -6.20 -5.89
CA TYR A 52 0.77 -5.57 -5.86
C TYR A 52 0.68 -4.09 -5.46
N ILE A 53 -0.53 -3.52 -5.35
CA ILE A 53 -0.72 -2.11 -4.99
C ILE A 53 -1.54 -2.02 -3.71
N CYS A 54 -1.14 -1.10 -2.83
CA CYS A 54 -1.98 -0.61 -1.76
C CYS A 54 -2.19 0.89 -1.91
N ASP A 55 -3.45 1.30 -2.07
CA ASP A 55 -3.92 2.68 -2.17
C ASP A 55 -5.24 2.83 -1.38
N PRO A 56 -5.16 2.81 -0.03
CA PRO A 56 -6.34 2.90 0.82
C PRO A 56 -7.04 4.26 0.74
N ASP A 57 -6.32 5.31 0.36
CA ASP A 57 -6.85 6.68 0.22
C ASP A 57 -7.51 6.90 -1.15
N ARG A 58 -7.42 5.94 -2.07
CA ARG A 58 -8.03 5.95 -3.41
C ARG A 58 -7.56 7.15 -4.25
N ILE A 59 -6.26 7.42 -4.21
CA ILE A 59 -5.61 8.44 -5.03
C ILE A 59 -5.69 8.04 -6.50
N LEU A 60 -5.51 6.76 -6.80
CA LEU A 60 -5.77 6.19 -8.12
C LEU A 60 -7.25 5.85 -8.28
N ASN A 61 -7.79 6.13 -9.47
CA ASN A 61 -9.10 5.60 -9.83
C ASN A 61 -9.03 4.09 -10.12
N ASN A 62 -10.19 3.43 -10.16
CA ASN A 62 -10.29 1.97 -10.34
C ASN A 62 -9.58 1.47 -11.61
N SER A 63 -9.67 2.21 -12.72
CA SER A 63 -9.03 1.80 -13.97
C SER A 63 -7.50 1.89 -13.88
N GLN A 64 -6.99 2.97 -13.28
CA GLN A 64 -5.56 3.16 -13.04
C GLN A 64 -5.01 2.07 -12.11
N ALA A 65 -5.67 1.84 -10.98
CA ALA A 65 -5.26 0.81 -10.02
C ALA A 65 -5.24 -0.59 -10.65
N MET A 66 -6.29 -0.97 -11.39
CA MET A 66 -6.33 -2.27 -12.08
C MET A 66 -5.29 -2.37 -13.20
N SER A 67 -5.06 -1.30 -13.96
CA SER A 67 -4.05 -1.30 -15.02
C SER A 67 -2.64 -1.46 -14.46
N LEU A 68 -2.30 -0.68 -13.44
CA LEU A 68 -0.99 -0.75 -12.79
C LEU A 68 -0.79 -2.12 -12.12
N ASN A 69 -1.81 -2.66 -11.44
CA ASN A 69 -1.70 -3.96 -10.77
C ASN A 69 -1.44 -5.09 -11.77
N ARG A 70 -2.06 -5.03 -12.97
CA ARG A 70 -1.79 -5.98 -14.06
C ARG A 70 -0.35 -5.87 -14.55
N GLN A 71 0.15 -4.66 -14.78
CA GLN A 71 1.53 -4.47 -15.22
C GLN A 71 2.55 -5.00 -14.20
N LEU A 72 2.31 -4.79 -12.91
CA LEU A 72 3.15 -5.31 -11.83
C LEU A 72 3.08 -6.84 -11.72
N HIS A 73 1.90 -7.42 -11.95
CA HIS A 73 1.75 -8.87 -12.04
C HIS A 73 2.51 -9.45 -13.23
N ASP A 74 2.36 -8.85 -14.41
CA ASP A 74 3.04 -9.26 -15.64
C ASP A 74 4.56 -9.16 -15.49
N LEU A 75 5.06 -8.13 -14.80
CA LEU A 75 6.46 -8.02 -14.41
C LEU A 75 6.89 -9.19 -13.51
N ALA A 76 6.11 -9.48 -12.47
CA ALA A 76 6.43 -10.54 -11.52
C ALA A 76 6.49 -11.93 -12.17
N ILE A 77 5.62 -12.23 -13.14
CA ILE A 77 5.61 -13.54 -13.82
C ILE A 77 6.49 -13.58 -15.08
N GLY A 78 6.80 -12.42 -15.66
CA GLY A 78 7.58 -12.29 -16.88
C GLY A 78 9.09 -12.14 -16.64
N THR A 79 9.50 -11.87 -15.40
CA THR A 79 10.92 -11.79 -15.02
C THR A 79 11.43 -13.12 -14.47
N PRO A 80 12.71 -13.48 -14.71
CA PRO A 80 13.31 -14.66 -14.10
C PRO A 80 13.51 -14.46 -12.60
N CYS A 81 13.40 -15.56 -11.84
CA CYS A 81 13.78 -15.55 -10.43
C CYS A 81 15.26 -15.92 -10.28
N HIS A 82 16.01 -15.10 -9.56
CA HIS A 82 17.44 -15.32 -9.31
C HIS A 82 17.72 -15.99 -7.96
N CYS A 83 16.69 -16.34 -7.19
CA CYS A 83 16.88 -17.01 -5.90
C CYS A 83 17.54 -18.39 -6.09
N GLN A 84 18.40 -18.76 -5.15
CA GLN A 84 19.06 -20.07 -5.15
C GLN A 84 18.05 -21.22 -4.98
N ARG A 85 16.98 -21.02 -4.19
CA ARG A 85 15.94 -22.04 -3.95
C ARG A 85 14.65 -21.65 -4.67
N ARG A 86 14.08 -22.57 -5.44
CA ARG A 86 12.80 -22.38 -6.15
C ARG A 86 11.64 -21.98 -5.23
N SER A 87 11.63 -22.46 -4.00
CA SER A 87 10.59 -22.12 -3.00
C SER A 87 10.58 -20.65 -2.60
N GLN A 88 11.68 -19.92 -2.81
CA GLN A 88 11.80 -18.47 -2.57
C GLN A 88 11.17 -17.64 -3.69
N CYS A 89 10.80 -18.29 -4.79
CA CYS A 89 10.17 -17.69 -5.96
C CYS A 89 8.69 -18.02 -6.05
N THR A 90 8.15 -18.83 -5.12
CA THR A 90 6.73 -19.19 -5.10
C THR A 90 6.02 -18.35 -4.05
N THR A 91 4.99 -17.60 -4.45
CA THR A 91 4.09 -16.96 -3.48
C THR A 91 2.74 -17.66 -3.46
N GLY A 92 2.11 -17.71 -2.28
CA GLY A 92 0.89 -18.48 -2.04
C GLY A 92 1.08 -19.50 -0.92
N MET A 93 -0.03 -20.03 -0.38
CA MET A 93 0.07 -21.12 0.59
C MET A 93 0.47 -22.43 -0.12
N PRO A 94 1.44 -23.19 0.42
CA PRO A 94 1.82 -24.48 -0.13
C PRO A 94 0.61 -25.40 -0.34
N GLY A 95 0.52 -26.06 -1.50
CA GLY A 95 -0.51 -27.06 -1.80
C GLY A 95 -1.85 -26.50 -2.31
N THR A 96 -1.87 -25.27 -2.83
CA THR A 96 -3.07 -24.69 -3.49
C THR A 96 -2.81 -24.49 -4.98
N GLU A 97 -3.86 -24.56 -5.83
CA GLU A 97 -3.78 -24.28 -7.29
C GLU A 97 -3.29 -22.85 -7.63
N THR A 98 -3.02 -22.03 -6.61
CA THR A 98 -2.55 -20.65 -6.67
C THR A 98 -1.05 -20.49 -6.45
N GLU A 99 -0.26 -21.57 -6.42
CA GLU A 99 1.21 -21.50 -6.42
C GLU A 99 1.73 -20.88 -7.73
N GLY A 100 1.94 -19.56 -7.71
CA GLY A 100 2.55 -18.82 -8.80
C GLY A 100 4.05 -18.73 -8.62
N PHE A 101 4.82 -19.05 -9.68
CA PHE A 101 6.24 -18.71 -9.74
C PHE A 101 6.39 -17.24 -10.12
N HIS A 102 7.15 -16.49 -9.33
CA HIS A 102 7.45 -15.09 -9.54
C HIS A 102 8.96 -14.88 -9.59
N GLY A 103 9.40 -14.04 -10.52
CA GLY A 103 10.75 -13.50 -10.57
C GLY A 103 10.91 -12.32 -9.62
N PHE A 104 10.85 -11.12 -10.19
CA PHE A 104 11.05 -9.85 -9.49
C PHE A 104 9.72 -9.18 -9.16
N VAL A 105 9.44 -8.99 -7.87
CA VAL A 105 8.19 -8.44 -7.35
C VAL A 105 8.34 -6.95 -7.08
N VAL A 106 7.57 -6.13 -7.78
CA VAL A 106 7.42 -4.71 -7.47
C VAL A 106 6.07 -4.51 -6.81
N SER A 107 6.06 -3.93 -5.61
CA SER A 107 4.82 -3.52 -4.95
C SER A 107 4.79 -2.02 -4.73
N VAL A 108 3.61 -1.42 -4.76
CA VAL A 108 3.42 0.02 -4.65
C VAL A 108 2.55 0.36 -3.44
N ALA A 109 3.07 1.15 -2.52
CA ALA A 109 2.33 1.72 -1.40
C ALA A 109 2.05 3.20 -1.68
N ILE A 110 0.77 3.57 -1.75
CA ILE A 110 0.32 4.93 -2.01
C ILE A 110 -0.39 5.44 -0.76
N VAL A 111 0.00 6.63 -0.30
CA VAL A 111 -0.64 7.32 0.83
C VAL A 111 -0.90 8.77 0.45
N GLN A 112 -2.04 9.28 0.91
CA GLN A 112 -2.29 10.71 0.91
C GLN A 112 -1.37 11.39 1.92
N ASN A 113 -1.39 10.95 3.17
CA ASN A 113 -0.54 11.54 4.20
C ASN A 113 -0.10 10.56 5.29
N LEU A 114 1.03 10.86 5.92
CA LEU A 114 1.53 10.13 7.09
C LEU A 114 1.27 10.93 8.36
N GLN A 115 1.11 10.23 9.49
CA GLN A 115 1.13 10.88 10.80
C GLN A 115 2.54 11.43 11.07
N MET A 116 2.60 12.74 11.31
CA MET A 116 3.81 13.49 11.64
C MET A 116 3.69 14.06 13.05
N GLN A 117 4.78 14.01 13.82
CA GLN A 117 4.85 14.60 15.17
C GLN A 117 5.44 16.02 15.17
N ILE A 118 5.93 16.49 14.02
CA ILE A 118 6.67 17.74 13.88
C ILE A 118 5.85 18.71 13.03
N HIS A 119 5.68 19.93 13.53
CA HIS A 119 5.09 21.03 12.77
C HIS A 119 6.15 21.58 11.82
N SER A 120 5.92 21.51 10.50
CA SER A 120 6.85 21.92 9.43
C SER A 120 8.18 21.13 9.38
N PRO A 121 8.13 19.84 8.98
CA PRO A 121 9.32 19.00 8.88
C PRO A 121 10.28 19.47 7.78
N SER A 122 11.58 19.29 7.99
CA SER A 122 12.60 19.48 6.97
C SER A 122 12.61 18.33 5.94
N GLU A 123 13.23 18.54 4.78
CA GLU A 123 13.40 17.51 3.76
C GLU A 123 14.12 16.24 4.27
N ALA A 124 15.10 16.41 5.16
CA ALA A 124 15.77 15.28 5.80
C ALA A 124 14.80 14.49 6.69
N GLN A 125 13.94 15.17 7.45
CA GLN A 125 12.93 14.52 8.31
C GLN A 125 11.84 13.82 7.49
N LEU A 126 11.43 14.41 6.35
CA LEU A 126 10.51 13.76 5.42
C LEU A 126 11.12 12.50 4.82
N THR A 127 12.40 12.57 4.45
CA THR A 127 13.16 11.44 3.93
C THR A 127 13.25 10.31 4.95
N GLU A 128 13.70 10.63 6.16
CA GLU A 128 13.82 9.66 7.26
C GLU A 128 12.48 9.01 7.58
N ARG A 129 11.39 9.80 7.58
CA ARG A 129 10.05 9.28 7.82
C ARG A 129 9.60 8.32 6.73
N ALA A 130 9.81 8.66 5.46
CA ALA A 130 9.46 7.81 4.33
C ALA A 130 10.28 6.51 4.34
N GLU A 131 11.57 6.58 4.62
CA GLU A 131 12.46 5.41 4.75
C GLU A 131 11.99 4.49 5.89
N ALA A 132 11.71 5.05 7.07
CA ALA A 132 11.20 4.29 8.21
C ALA A 132 9.85 3.63 7.90
N PHE A 133 8.97 4.32 7.16
CA PHE A 133 7.70 3.76 6.72
C PHE A 133 7.91 2.59 5.75
N CYS A 134 8.76 2.75 4.74
CA CYS A 134 9.08 1.70 3.76
C CYS A 134 9.67 0.45 4.43
N ARG A 135 10.66 0.62 5.32
CA ARG A 135 11.27 -0.49 6.08
C ARG A 135 10.23 -1.25 6.92
N ALA A 136 9.29 -0.54 7.52
CA ALA A 136 8.20 -1.16 8.27
C ALA A 136 7.20 -1.93 7.37
N LEU A 137 6.98 -1.48 6.13
CA LEU A 137 6.18 -2.22 5.16
C LEU A 137 6.90 -3.46 4.66
N GLU A 138 8.18 -3.34 4.34
CA GLU A 138 9.04 -4.43 3.85
C GLU A 138 8.95 -5.66 4.77
N GLY A 139 9.17 -5.46 6.07
CA GLY A 139 9.11 -6.55 7.05
C GLY A 139 7.72 -7.16 7.25
N ARG A 140 6.63 -6.39 7.02
CA ARG A 140 5.26 -6.90 7.19
C ARG A 140 4.73 -7.58 5.93
N TRP A 141 4.98 -6.97 4.77
CA TRP A 141 4.47 -7.46 3.49
C TRP A 141 5.26 -8.66 2.97
N ALA A 142 6.52 -8.84 3.39
CA ALA A 142 7.33 -10.04 3.11
C ALA A 142 7.24 -10.49 1.63
N LEU A 143 7.55 -9.57 0.72
CA LEU A 143 7.24 -9.70 -0.72
C LEU A 143 8.23 -10.56 -1.52
N GLY A 144 9.32 -11.00 -0.90
CA GLY A 144 10.38 -11.79 -1.51
C GLY A 144 11.44 -12.18 -0.49
N ASP A 145 12.23 -13.21 -0.81
CA ASP A 145 13.12 -13.90 0.14
C ASP A 145 14.61 -13.79 -0.20
N CYS A 146 14.97 -13.21 -1.36
CA CYS A 146 16.34 -13.19 -1.87
C CYS A 146 16.71 -11.88 -2.58
N GLY A 147 16.09 -10.76 -2.19
CA GLY A 147 16.29 -9.47 -2.88
C GLY A 147 15.55 -9.30 -4.19
N ASN A 148 14.66 -10.22 -4.49
CA ASN A 148 13.85 -10.19 -5.69
C ASN A 148 12.60 -9.31 -5.53
N SER A 149 12.60 -8.33 -4.60
CA SER A 149 11.44 -7.46 -4.46
C SER A 149 11.78 -6.05 -4.02
N VAL A 150 11.01 -5.10 -4.52
CA VAL A 150 11.11 -3.68 -4.19
C VAL A 150 9.73 -3.10 -3.85
N ILE A 151 9.70 -2.22 -2.85
CA ILE A 151 8.54 -1.40 -2.53
C ILE A 151 8.77 0.00 -3.10
N VAL A 152 7.85 0.46 -3.94
CA VAL A 152 7.73 1.85 -4.36
C VAL A 152 6.71 2.54 -3.44
N PHE A 153 7.16 3.51 -2.66
CA PHE A 153 6.31 4.31 -1.80
C PHE A 153 6.04 5.68 -2.42
N VAL A 154 4.76 6.04 -2.52
CA VAL A 154 4.27 7.31 -3.06
C VAL A 154 3.54 8.06 -1.96
N TRP A 155 4.07 9.24 -1.60
CA TRP A 155 3.49 10.13 -0.61
C TRP A 155 2.97 11.39 -1.28
N GLU A 156 1.64 11.46 -1.48
CA GLU A 156 0.98 12.53 -2.24
C GLU A 156 1.20 13.92 -1.62
N HIS A 157 0.96 14.07 -0.32
CA HIS A 157 0.97 15.38 0.34
C HIS A 157 2.30 16.15 0.16
N TYR A 158 3.43 15.44 0.21
CA TYR A 158 4.76 16.03 -0.01
C TYR A 158 5.32 15.76 -1.42
N LYS A 159 4.54 15.13 -2.31
CA LYS A 159 4.93 14.77 -3.68
C LYS A 159 6.25 13.97 -3.73
N LYS A 160 6.42 12.99 -2.83
CA LYS A 160 7.63 12.18 -2.74
C LYS A 160 7.41 10.78 -3.29
N VAL A 161 8.41 10.24 -3.98
CA VAL A 161 8.48 8.83 -4.39
C VAL A 161 9.76 8.23 -3.80
N ARG A 162 9.69 7.00 -3.26
CA ARG A 162 10.82 6.28 -2.68
C ARG A 162 10.80 4.82 -3.09
N THR A 163 11.96 4.20 -3.16
CA THR A 163 12.14 2.77 -3.46
C THR A 163 12.92 2.10 -2.35
N GLN A 164 12.48 0.92 -1.91
CA GLN A 164 13.15 0.11 -0.88
C GLN A 164 13.25 -1.34 -1.38
N ASN A 165 14.46 -1.90 -1.44
CA ASN A 165 14.73 -3.26 -1.90
C ASN A 165 15.12 -4.17 -0.73
N ASN A 166 14.72 -5.44 -0.77
CA ASN A 166 14.97 -6.42 0.30
C ASN A 166 16.46 -6.80 0.48
N ASP A 167 17.29 -6.61 -0.54
CA ASP A 167 18.74 -6.93 -0.47
C ASP A 167 19.61 -5.74 -0.07
N GLU A 168 19.09 -4.51 -0.15
CA GLU A 168 19.89 -3.30 0.05
C GLU A 168 19.48 -2.58 1.34
N GLN A 169 20.24 -2.83 2.41
CA GLN A 169 20.32 -1.87 3.52
C GLN A 169 20.99 -0.54 3.10
N ASN A 170 21.59 -0.45 1.91
CA ASN A 170 22.38 0.68 1.44
C ASN A 170 22.22 0.95 -0.08
N ASN A 171 21.13 1.57 -0.52
CA ASN A 171 21.22 2.48 -1.66
C ASN A 171 20.12 3.54 -1.62
N LYS A 172 20.53 4.81 -1.54
CA LYS A 172 19.66 5.97 -1.37
C LYS A 172 19.42 6.63 -2.73
N GLN A 173 18.16 7.06 -2.91
CA GLN A 173 17.72 8.19 -3.74
C GLN A 173 17.57 7.94 -5.25
N LEU A 174 16.34 8.10 -5.76
CA LEU A 174 16.08 8.40 -7.17
C LEU A 174 15.13 9.62 -7.29
N TRP A 175 15.74 10.70 -7.79
CA TRP A 175 15.26 11.95 -8.43
C TRP A 175 14.53 13.05 -7.64
N ASP A 176 15.07 14.27 -7.82
CA ASP A 176 14.46 15.59 -7.63
C ASP A 176 13.40 15.89 -8.70
#